data_AF-A0A958T2T2-F1
#
_entry.id   AF-A0A958T2T2-F1
#
_cell.length_a   1.000
_cell.length_b   1.000
_cell.length_c   1.000
_cell.angle_alpha   90.00
_cell.angle_beta   90.00
_cell.angle_gamma   90.00
#
_symmetry.space_group_name_H-M   'P 1'
#
loop_
_entity.id
_entity.type
_entity.pdbx_description
1 polymer ?
#
loop_
_entity_poly.entity_id
_entity_poly.type
_entity_poly.pdbx_seq_one_letter_code
_entity_poly.pdbx_strand_id
1 'polypeptide(L)'
;DGFADDTGLEVKALHGEPGVFSARYAGDQRNAQDNMDKLLKNLEGKTNRSAQFKTVIALTLKGQLHTFTGICKGTILTEKRGDQGFGYDPIFQPEGYEQTFAEMDLALKNQIGHRGKAIKQLVQFLNKK
;
A
#
# COMPACT_ATOMS: atom_id res chain seq x y z
N ASP A 1 -12.35 19.00 14.41
CA ASP A 1 -11.04 18.57 13.89
C ASP A 1 -10.93 17.06 13.94
N GLY A 2 -10.33 16.44 12.92
CA GLY A 2 -10.24 14.98 12.79
C GLY A 2 -9.39 14.59 11.58
N PHE A 3 -8.94 13.34 11.54
CA PHE A 3 -8.20 12.82 10.40
C PHE A 3 -8.69 11.42 9.99
N ALA A 4 -8.47 11.07 8.74
CA ALA A 4 -8.72 9.75 8.18
C ALA A 4 -7.59 9.37 7.22
N ASP A 5 -7.33 8.08 7.05
CA ASP A 5 -6.43 7.57 6.00
C ASP A 5 -7.16 6.63 5.04
N ASP A 6 -6.78 6.68 3.77
CA ASP A 6 -7.15 5.67 2.76
C ASP A 6 -5.89 5.11 2.14
N THR A 7 -5.88 3.80 1.90
CA THR A 7 -4.70 3.07 1.43
C THR A 7 -5.07 2.10 0.32
N GLY A 8 -4.31 2.13 -0.77
CA GLY A 8 -4.49 1.23 -1.90
C GLY A 8 -3.18 0.78 -2.55
N LEU A 9 -3.26 -0.33 -3.26
CA LEU A 9 -2.25 -0.87 -4.16
C LEU A 9 -2.62 -0.51 -5.60
N GLU A 10 -1.68 0.03 -6.36
CA GLU A 10 -1.86 0.40 -7.76
C GLU A 10 -0.85 -0.37 -8.62
N VAL A 11 -1.30 -1.18 -9.57
CA VAL A 11 -0.42 -1.99 -10.43
C VAL A 11 -0.43 -1.46 -11.87
N LYS A 12 0.76 -1.13 -12.38
CA LYS A 12 0.92 -0.40 -13.65
C LYS A 12 0.35 -1.16 -14.85
N ALA A 13 0.59 -2.47 -14.93
CA ALA A 13 0.11 -3.29 -16.04
C ALA A 13 -1.39 -3.65 -15.98
N LEU A 14 -2.06 -3.25 -14.90
CA LEU A 14 -3.51 -3.31 -14.72
C LEU A 14 -4.12 -1.90 -14.65
N HIS A 15 -3.45 -0.91 -15.24
CA HIS A 15 -3.94 0.47 -15.30
C HIS A 15 -4.30 1.09 -13.93
N GLY A 16 -3.59 0.69 -12.88
CA GLY A 16 -3.78 1.21 -11.53
C GLY A 16 -4.69 0.37 -10.64
N GLU A 17 -5.27 -0.73 -11.13
CA GLU A 17 -5.97 -1.68 -10.26
C GLU A 17 -5.02 -2.34 -9.25
N PRO A 18 -5.51 -2.73 -8.06
CA PRO A 18 -6.88 -2.60 -7.55
C PRO A 18 -7.29 -1.18 -7.09
N GLY A 19 -6.34 -0.29 -6.83
CA GLY A 19 -6.59 1.11 -6.42
C GLY A 19 -7.44 1.20 -5.15
N VAL A 20 -8.45 2.08 -5.15
CA VAL A 20 -9.39 2.26 -4.03
C VAL A 20 -10.22 1.01 -3.70
N PHE A 21 -10.23 0.01 -4.59
CA PHE A 21 -10.90 -1.27 -4.36
C PHE A 21 -10.00 -2.30 -3.68
N SER A 22 -8.76 -1.94 -3.29
CA SER A 22 -7.77 -2.86 -2.69
C SER A 22 -8.34 -3.75 -1.57
N ALA A 23 -9.14 -3.21 -0.66
CA ALA A 23 -9.71 -4.00 0.43
C ALA A 23 -10.79 -5.00 -0.02
N ARG A 24 -11.41 -4.79 -1.18
CA ARG A 24 -12.56 -5.56 -1.72
C ARG A 24 -12.36 -5.98 -3.18
N TYR A 25 -11.12 -6.17 -3.60
CA TYR A 25 -10.80 -6.36 -5.01
C TYR A 25 -11.47 -7.62 -5.59
N ALA A 26 -11.57 -8.67 -4.79
CA ALA A 26 -12.25 -9.92 -5.12
C ALA A 26 -13.73 -9.96 -4.70
N GLY A 27 -14.27 -8.86 -4.18
CA GLY A 27 -15.68 -8.74 -3.78
C GLY A 27 -15.89 -8.23 -2.34
N ASP A 28 -17.16 -8.14 -1.96
CA ASP A 28 -17.61 -7.54 -0.68
C ASP A 28 -17.22 -8.34 0.55
N GLN A 29 -16.79 -9.60 0.40
CA GLN A 29 -16.26 -10.43 1.48
C GLN A 29 -14.94 -9.90 2.06
N ARG A 30 -14.24 -9.02 1.31
CA ARG A 30 -13.00 -8.35 1.76
C ARG A 30 -11.90 -9.31 2.23
N ASN A 31 -11.81 -10.47 1.59
CA ASN A 31 -10.82 -11.48 1.95
C ASN A 31 -9.48 -11.19 1.28
N ALA A 32 -8.41 -11.08 2.09
CA ALA A 32 -7.07 -10.76 1.59
C ALA A 32 -6.49 -11.83 0.67
N GLN A 33 -6.77 -13.10 0.95
CA GLN A 33 -6.34 -14.23 0.12
C GLN A 33 -7.00 -14.14 -1.27
N ASP A 34 -8.33 -13.99 -1.32
CA ASP A 34 -9.06 -13.86 -2.59
C ASP A 34 -8.57 -12.64 -3.40
N ASN A 35 -8.31 -11.52 -2.71
CA ASN A 35 -7.77 -10.30 -3.32
C ASN A 35 -6.40 -10.53 -3.97
N MET A 36 -5.50 -11.23 -3.27
CA MET A 36 -4.19 -11.59 -3.81
C MET A 36 -4.30 -12.57 -4.97
N ASP A 37 -5.13 -13.60 -4.85
CA ASP A 37 -5.28 -14.64 -5.87
C ASP A 37 -5.84 -14.05 -7.17
N LYS A 38 -6.84 -13.16 -7.06
CA LYS A 38 -7.36 -12.40 -8.20
C LYS A 38 -6.29 -11.51 -8.83
N LEU A 39 -5.48 -10.83 -8.01
CA LEU A 39 -4.41 -9.96 -8.51
C LEU A 39 -3.33 -10.76 -9.25
N LEU A 40 -2.86 -11.86 -8.68
CA LEU A 40 -1.85 -12.72 -9.28
C LEU A 40 -2.35 -13.30 -10.61
N LYS A 41 -3.59 -13.79 -10.64
CA LYS A 41 -4.25 -14.28 -11.86
C LYS A 41 -4.32 -13.21 -12.95
N ASN A 42 -4.74 -11.99 -12.60
CA ASN A 42 -4.80 -10.89 -13.56
C ASN A 42 -3.42 -10.46 -14.09
N LEU A 43 -2.35 -10.82 -13.37
CA LEU A 43 -0.97 -10.57 -13.76
C LEU A 43 -0.29 -11.75 -14.48
N GLU A 44 -0.98 -12.86 -14.71
CA GLU A 44 -0.45 -13.99 -15.48
C GLU A 44 -0.04 -13.53 -16.90
N GLY A 45 1.14 -13.97 -17.35
CA GLY A 45 1.70 -13.59 -18.65
C GLY A 45 2.17 -12.13 -18.78
N LYS A 46 1.97 -11.28 -17.77
CA LYS A 46 2.44 -9.88 -17.78
C LYS A 46 3.86 -9.78 -17.26
N THR A 47 4.75 -9.22 -18.09
CA THR A 47 6.17 -9.01 -17.75
C THR A 47 6.37 -7.78 -16.85
N ASN A 48 5.56 -6.73 -17.05
CA ASN A 48 5.59 -5.56 -16.19
C ASN A 48 4.73 -5.78 -14.94
N ARG A 49 5.38 -5.94 -13.79
CA ARG A 49 4.71 -6.12 -12.49
C ARG A 49 4.94 -4.96 -11.53
N SER A 50 5.39 -3.82 -12.06
CA SER A 50 5.62 -2.60 -11.28
C SER A 50 4.33 -2.17 -10.58
N ALA A 51 4.42 -1.92 -9.29
CA ALA A 51 3.29 -1.53 -8.45
C ALA A 51 3.71 -0.47 -7.44
N GLN A 52 2.72 0.20 -6.87
CA GLN A 52 2.95 1.08 -5.74
C GLN A 52 1.83 0.98 -4.73
N PHE A 53 2.25 1.02 -3.48
CA PHE A 53 1.40 1.20 -2.33
C PHE A 53 1.28 2.69 -2.07
N LYS A 54 0.06 3.19 -1.90
CA LYS A 54 -0.23 4.61 -1.68
C LYS A 54 -1.15 4.78 -0.48
N THR A 55 -0.76 5.64 0.45
CA THR A 55 -1.58 6.07 1.57
C THR A 55 -1.78 7.58 1.48
N VAL A 56 -3.03 8.03 1.59
CA VAL A 56 -3.37 9.46 1.72
C VAL A 56 -4.01 9.66 3.08
N ILE A 57 -3.43 10.54 3.89
CA ILE A 57 -4.02 11.00 5.14
C ILE A 57 -4.69 12.34 4.88
N ALA A 58 -5.96 12.47 5.22
CA ALA A 58 -6.73 13.71 5.20
C ALA A 58 -6.91 14.20 6.64
N LEU A 59 -6.46 15.42 6.94
CA LEU A 59 -6.61 16.10 8.23
C LEU A 59 -7.47 17.35 8.05
N THR A 60 -8.57 17.43 8.79
CA THR A 60 -9.34 18.67 8.96
C THR A 60 -8.92 19.33 10.26
N LEU A 61 -8.25 20.49 10.16
CA LEU A 61 -7.75 21.27 11.30
C LEU A 61 -8.27 22.70 11.21
N LYS A 62 -9.03 23.15 12.21
CA LYS A 62 -9.64 24.51 12.24
C LYS A 62 -10.43 24.82 10.95
N GLY A 63 -11.15 23.82 10.43
CA GLY A 63 -11.93 23.92 9.20
C GLY A 63 -11.12 23.89 7.90
N GLN A 64 -9.79 23.74 7.94
CA GLN A 64 -8.95 23.59 6.75
C GLN A 64 -8.58 22.12 6.51
N LEU A 65 -8.74 21.67 5.26
CA LEU A 65 -8.31 20.34 4.82
C LEU A 65 -6.84 20.36 4.41
N HIS A 66 -6.07 19.44 4.98
CA HIS A 66 -4.68 19.15 4.62
C HIS A 66 -4.56 17.68 4.24
N THR A 67 -3.79 17.37 3.19
CA THR A 67 -3.55 15.99 2.78
C THR A 67 -2.05 15.66 2.78
N PHE A 68 -1.74 14.42 3.17
CA PHE A 68 -0.37 13.91 3.24
C PHE A 68 -0.30 12.59 2.52
N THR A 69 0.56 12.50 1.49
CA THR A 69 0.61 11.33 0.61
C THR A 69 1.93 10.61 0.77
N GLY A 70 1.88 9.35 1.19
CA GLY A 70 3.04 8.47 1.21
C GLY A 70 2.92 7.40 0.12
N ILE A 71 4.01 7.20 -0.62
CA ILE A 71 4.10 6.21 -1.69
C ILE A 71 5.29 5.28 -1.42
N CYS A 72 5.05 3.99 -1.57
CA CYS A 72 6.10 2.98 -1.65
C CYS A 72 5.99 2.25 -2.98
N LYS A 73 7.00 2.40 -3.83
CA LYS A 73 7.10 1.67 -5.10
C LYS A 73 7.67 0.28 -4.85
N GLY A 74 7.34 -0.63 -5.75
CA GLY A 74 7.78 -2.02 -5.69
C GLY A 74 7.33 -2.80 -6.92
N THR A 75 7.39 -4.11 -6.78
CA THR A 75 6.94 -5.06 -7.78
C THR A 75 6.04 -6.12 -7.14
N ILE A 76 5.08 -6.62 -7.90
CA ILE A 76 4.27 -7.77 -7.48
C ILE A 76 5.01 -9.05 -7.83
N LEU A 77 5.23 -9.92 -6.86
CA LEU A 77 5.82 -11.24 -7.09
C LEU A 77 4.84 -12.17 -7.81
N THR A 78 5.35 -13.29 -8.31
CA THR A 78 4.53 -14.37 -8.88
C THR A 78 3.94 -15.28 -7.81
N GLU A 79 4.58 -15.34 -6.64
CA GLU A 79 4.21 -16.21 -5.53
C GLU A 79 4.31 -15.46 -4.20
N LYS A 80 3.59 -15.96 -3.19
CA LYS A 80 3.57 -15.41 -1.83
C LYS A 80 4.86 -15.78 -1.10
N ARG A 81 5.44 -14.82 -0.39
CA ARG A 81 6.55 -15.04 0.55
C ARG A 81 6.32 -14.24 1.83
N GLY A 82 6.64 -14.85 2.97
CA GLY A 82 6.39 -14.28 4.30
C GLY A 82 4.95 -14.46 4.78
N ASP A 83 4.77 -14.32 6.09
CA ASP A 83 3.51 -14.52 6.80
C ASP A 83 3.12 -13.33 7.72
N GLN A 84 3.95 -12.29 7.78
CA GLN A 84 3.69 -11.10 8.56
C GLN A 84 2.86 -10.07 7.79
N GLY A 85 2.32 -9.09 8.50
CA GLY A 85 1.58 -7.99 7.88
C GLY A 85 0.15 -8.36 7.50
N PHE A 86 -0.36 -7.75 6.43
CA PHE A 86 -1.76 -7.87 6.01
C PHE A 86 -1.94 -7.57 4.51
N GLY A 87 -3.10 -7.94 3.98
CA GLY A 87 -3.49 -7.59 2.60
C GLY A 87 -2.52 -8.18 1.58
N TYR A 88 -1.88 -7.32 0.79
CA TYR A 88 -1.00 -7.72 -0.32
C TYR A 88 0.48 -7.81 0.07
N ASP A 89 0.83 -7.63 1.34
CA ASP A 89 2.22 -7.67 1.81
C ASP A 89 2.99 -8.92 1.35
N PRO A 90 2.40 -10.15 1.34
CA PRO A 90 3.14 -11.35 0.94
C PRO A 90 3.53 -11.40 -0.54
N ILE A 91 2.95 -10.56 -1.39
CA ILE A 91 3.25 -10.52 -2.82
C ILE A 91 3.84 -9.19 -3.26
N PHE A 92 4.09 -8.26 -2.33
CA PHE A 92 4.66 -6.96 -2.63
C PHE A 92 6.11 -6.87 -2.18
N GLN A 93 7.02 -6.75 -3.14
CA GLN A 93 8.44 -6.50 -2.90
C GLN A 93 8.75 -5.01 -3.14
N PRO A 94 9.09 -4.22 -2.11
CA PRO A 94 9.44 -2.81 -2.28
C PRO A 94 10.75 -2.64 -3.07
N GLU A 95 10.86 -1.53 -3.81
CA GLU A 95 12.08 -1.20 -4.57
C GLU A 95 13.31 -1.12 -3.65
N GLY A 96 14.41 -1.77 -4.05
CA GLY A 96 15.68 -1.78 -3.32
C GLY A 96 15.79 -2.83 -2.22
N TYR A 97 14.83 -3.76 -2.12
CA TYR A 97 14.86 -4.86 -1.15
C TYR A 97 14.55 -6.19 -1.82
N GLU A 98 15.12 -7.28 -1.30
CA GLU A 98 14.86 -8.65 -1.77
C GLU A 98 13.67 -9.31 -1.06
N GLN A 99 13.27 -8.79 0.10
CA GLN A 99 12.19 -9.28 0.94
C GLN A 99 10.84 -8.69 0.53
N THR A 100 9.74 -9.42 0.71
CA THR A 100 8.40 -8.84 0.67
C THR A 100 8.11 -8.06 1.95
N PHE A 101 7.06 -7.25 1.95
CA PHE A 101 6.58 -6.63 3.19
C PHE A 101 6.17 -7.63 4.27
N ALA A 102 5.80 -8.86 3.91
CA ALA A 102 5.46 -9.92 4.86
C ALA A 102 6.69 -10.66 5.42
N GLU A 103 7.89 -10.41 4.86
CA GLU A 103 9.16 -10.95 5.33
C GLU A 103 9.98 -9.91 6.12
N MET A 104 9.53 -8.65 6.13
CA MET A 104 10.20 -7.54 6.82
C MET A 104 9.72 -7.41 8.26
N ASP A 105 10.63 -6.98 9.14
CA ASP A 105 10.23 -6.52 10.46
C ASP A 105 9.34 -5.26 10.36
N LEU A 106 8.52 -5.06 11.39
CA LEU A 106 7.56 -3.95 11.43
C LEU A 106 8.27 -2.58 11.46
N ALA A 107 9.45 -2.47 12.05
CA ALA A 107 10.17 -1.20 12.18
C ALA A 107 10.67 -0.71 10.81
N LEU A 108 11.32 -1.58 10.05
CA LEU A 108 11.77 -1.34 8.68
C LEU A 108 10.58 -1.05 7.77
N LYS A 109 9.52 -1.86 7.84
CA LYS A 109 8.30 -1.64 7.07
C LYS A 109 7.69 -0.27 7.36
N ASN A 110 7.63 0.15 8.62
CA ASN A 110 7.15 1.48 8.99
C ASN A 110 8.07 2.59 8.48
N GLN A 111 9.38 2.37 8.45
CA GLN A 111 10.34 3.35 7.95
C GLN A 111 10.20 3.59 6.43
N ILE A 112 10.02 2.53 5.64
CA ILE A 112 10.06 2.61 4.17
C ILE A 112 8.67 2.62 3.51
N GLY A 113 7.66 2.12 4.21
CA GLY A 113 6.31 1.92 3.70
C GLY A 113 5.54 3.21 3.44
N HIS A 114 4.46 3.09 2.68
CA HIS A 114 3.58 4.21 2.31
C HIS A 114 3.01 4.97 3.52
N ARG A 115 2.70 4.26 4.61
CA ARG A 115 1.90 4.80 5.71
C ARG A 115 2.81 5.58 6.63
N GLY A 116 3.98 5.02 6.97
CA GLY A 116 4.99 5.75 7.73
C GLY A 116 5.47 7.01 7.00
N LYS A 117 5.60 6.98 5.67
CA LYS A 117 5.89 8.18 4.86
C LYS A 117 4.78 9.25 4.96
N ALA A 118 3.50 8.85 4.89
CA ALA A 118 2.38 9.78 5.05
C ALA A 118 2.32 10.37 6.48
N ILE A 119 2.47 9.52 7.50
CA ILE A 119 2.50 9.93 8.92
C ILE A 119 3.66 10.88 9.20
N LYS A 120 4.85 10.60 8.64
CA LYS A 120 6.01 11.48 8.81
C LYS A 120 5.74 12.89 8.28
N GLN A 121 5.07 13.01 7.14
CA GLN A 121 4.68 14.32 6.60
C GLN A 121 3.66 15.03 7.49
N LEU A 122 2.66 14.30 7.99
CA LEU A 122 1.68 14.82 8.94
C LEU A 122 2.36 15.36 10.22
N VAL A 123 3.25 14.57 10.83
CA VAL A 123 3.97 14.96 12.04
C VAL A 123 4.84 16.19 11.78
N GLN A 124 5.54 16.24 10.65
CA GLN A 124 6.33 17.40 10.26
C GLN A 124 5.48 18.66 10.08
N PHE A 125 4.26 18.53 9.55
CA PHE A 125 3.33 19.65 9.42
C PHE A 125 2.86 20.15 10.78
N LEU A 126 2.48 19.24 11.68
CA LEU A 126 2.01 19.60 13.03
C LEU A 126 3.11 20.24 13.87
N ASN A 127 4.36 19.78 13.75
CA ASN A 127 5.49 20.37 14.50
C ASN A 127 5.92 21.75 14.00
N LYS A 128 5.47 22.18 12.81
CA LYS A 128 5.75 23.50 12.25
C LYS A 128 4.65 24.54 12.53
N LYS A 129 3.55 24.11 13.15
CA LYS A 129 2.39 24.94 13.51
C LYS A 129 2.47 25.37 14.97
#